data_AF-A0AA35RQD8-F1
#
_entry.id   AF-A0AA35RQD8-F1
#
_cell.length_a   1.000
_cell.length_b   1.000
_cell.length_c   1.000
_cell.angle_alpha   90.00
_cell.angle_beta   90.00
_cell.angle_gamma   90.00
#
_symmetry.space_group_name_H-M   'P 1'
#
loop_
_entity.id
_entity.type
_entity.pdbx_description
1 polymer ?
#
loop_
_entity_poly.entity_id
_entity_poly.type
_entity_poly.pdbx_seq_one_letter_code
_entity_poly.pdbx_strand_id
1 'polypeptide(L)'
;MTSASATSGDLAYPADWEDEDRMHFLLGSFPPTAASSSLSLEEQKVQFWSSLIHSVSRATRRPVFSVREIAERLQWRGQTPSCLKQVLDVMRQRRQLCLIQDLLESANEQGWLSWGAGILSSPVKWVWRKHQPPIHFMDIVYVDTQLLKDAADSVLNQLQSMVEFRNTDQVVSGDKLKSVSLEVVESSAAEAVELELVRRGKVRCRTFNGQKIIKFCMTGDHLPVNVTDMDLHILSIKETIADLETHTSSLAKRTARMKKEARNHLQQKHRELALSYLRRGRGAQQKLVSKAAMLANVEDILHQIQMAETNALVLEAYQKVEMC
;
A
#
# COMPACT_ATOMS: atom_id res chain seq x y z
N MET A 1 -14.26 32.32 19.92
CA MET A 1 -14.07 31.84 18.54
C MET A 1 -13.03 30.76 18.58
N THR A 2 -13.50 29.52 18.48
CA THR A 2 -12.74 28.28 18.48
C THR A 2 -12.05 28.09 17.13
N SER A 3 -10.72 28.05 17.11
CA SER A 3 -9.94 27.50 16.00
C SER A 3 -9.30 26.20 16.46
N ALA A 4 -9.98 25.10 16.16
CA ALA A 4 -9.36 23.79 16.08
C ALA A 4 -8.88 23.61 14.64
N SER A 5 -7.60 23.26 14.44
CA SER A 5 -7.18 22.60 13.21
C SER A 5 -5.87 21.83 13.41
N ALA A 6 -6.05 20.50 13.48
CA ALA A 6 -5.13 19.44 13.11
C ALA A 6 -3.82 19.28 13.92
N THR A 7 -3.86 18.30 14.83
CA THR A 7 -2.72 17.60 15.41
C THR A 7 -1.80 17.06 14.31
N SER A 8 -0.68 17.77 14.06
CA SER A 8 0.57 17.15 13.63
C SER A 8 0.92 16.07 14.66
N GLY A 9 1.14 14.82 14.24
CA GLY A 9 1.61 13.79 15.18
C GLY A 9 2.83 14.31 15.92
N ASP A 10 2.75 14.39 17.24
CA ASP A 10 3.79 14.98 18.08
C ASP A 10 5.11 14.24 17.83
N LEU A 11 6.00 14.89 17.07
CA LEU A 11 7.38 14.48 16.96
C LEU A 11 8.00 14.66 18.34
N ALA A 12 8.21 13.55 19.06
CA ALA A 12 8.97 13.57 20.29
C ALA A 12 10.43 13.85 19.94
N TYR A 13 10.85 15.10 20.13
CA TYR A 13 12.24 15.49 19.96
C TYR A 13 13.09 14.96 21.14
N PRO A 14 14.36 14.58 20.91
CA PRO A 14 15.26 14.17 21.99
C PRO A 14 15.52 15.30 23.00
N ALA A 15 15.95 14.96 24.21
CA ALA A 15 16.31 15.95 25.24
C ALA A 15 17.38 16.96 24.76
N ASP A 16 18.33 16.49 23.93
CA ASP A 16 19.33 17.31 23.24
C ASP A 16 18.71 18.47 22.42
N TRP A 17 17.42 18.42 22.06
CA TRP A 17 16.72 19.46 21.29
C TRP A 17 16.44 20.74 22.09
N GLU A 18 16.35 20.62 23.43
CA GLU A 18 16.11 21.72 24.36
C GLU A 18 17.40 22.37 24.85
N ASP A 19 18.54 21.66 24.74
CA ASP A 19 19.86 22.17 25.08
C ASP A 19 20.40 23.05 23.93
N GLU A 20 20.42 24.37 24.16
CA GLU A 20 20.84 25.35 23.15
C GLU A 20 22.29 25.16 22.70
N ASP A 21 23.22 24.93 23.63
CA ASP A 21 24.64 24.76 23.33
C ASP A 21 24.85 23.48 22.51
N ARG A 22 24.16 22.40 22.89
CA ARG A 22 24.16 21.14 22.16
C ARG A 22 23.59 21.32 20.75
N MET A 23 22.47 22.01 20.59
CA MET A 23 21.85 22.23 19.27
C MET A 23 22.70 23.11 18.37
N HIS A 24 23.35 24.16 18.91
CA HIS A 24 24.30 24.96 18.15
C HIS A 24 25.47 24.12 17.63
N PHE A 25 26.01 23.21 18.46
CA PHE A 25 27.02 22.25 18.02
C PHE A 25 26.48 21.32 16.91
N LEU A 26 25.29 20.75 17.09
CA LEU A 26 24.68 19.79 16.16
C LEU A 26 24.33 20.41 14.80
N LEU A 27 23.96 21.69 14.74
CA LEU A 27 23.65 22.43 13.50
C LEU A 27 24.89 22.80 12.69
N GLY A 28 26.04 22.96 13.36
CA GLY A 28 27.29 23.41 12.75
C GLY A 28 27.89 22.39 11.78
N SER A 29 28.81 22.85 10.93
CA SER A 29 29.51 22.01 9.96
C SER A 29 30.38 20.95 10.62
N PHE A 30 30.75 19.91 9.85
CA PHE A 30 31.76 18.96 10.29
C PHE A 30 33.14 19.65 10.37
N PRO A 31 33.95 19.37 11.39
CA PRO A 31 35.28 19.95 11.51
C PRO A 31 36.21 19.52 10.36
N PRO A 32 37.16 20.37 9.92
CA PRO A 32 38.11 20.00 8.88
C PRO A 32 39.16 19.01 9.41
N THR A 33 39.02 17.74 9.02
CA THR A 33 40.03 16.65 9.04
C THR A 33 40.57 16.16 10.40
N ALA A 34 40.05 15.00 10.81
CA ALA A 34 40.70 13.84 11.47
C ALA A 34 41.72 14.06 12.61
N ALA A 35 41.27 14.56 13.76
CA ALA A 35 41.85 14.15 15.05
C ALA A 35 41.02 12.98 15.61
N SER A 36 41.59 12.06 16.38
CA SER A 36 40.83 10.93 16.96
C SER A 36 39.63 11.39 17.81
N SER A 37 39.72 12.59 18.41
CA SER A 37 38.61 13.25 19.11
C SER A 37 37.54 13.80 18.16
N SER A 38 37.90 14.27 16.97
CA SER A 38 36.94 14.82 16.00
C SER A 38 36.04 13.72 15.42
N LEU A 39 36.55 12.52 15.18
CA LEU A 39 35.76 11.38 14.71
C LEU A 39 34.60 11.04 15.66
N SER A 40 34.83 11.11 16.98
CA SER A 40 33.78 10.84 17.98
C SER A 40 32.67 11.89 17.97
N LEU A 41 33.00 13.16 17.66
CA LEU A 41 32.06 14.27 17.60
C LEU A 41 31.25 14.23 16.30
N GLU A 42 31.89 13.84 15.19
CA GLU A 42 31.23 13.61 13.90
C GLU A 42 30.22 12.47 14.00
N GLU A 43 30.59 11.36 14.66
CA GLU A 43 29.68 10.23 14.87
C GLU A 43 28.47 10.64 15.73
N GLN A 44 28.66 11.47 16.76
CA GLN A 44 27.54 11.99 17.56
C GLN A 44 26.56 12.81 16.71
N LYS A 45 27.07 13.69 15.82
CA LYS A 45 26.22 14.45 14.89
C LYS A 45 25.46 13.54 13.93
N VAL A 46 26.16 12.60 13.31
CA VAL A 46 25.55 11.62 12.39
C VAL A 46 24.46 10.84 13.11
N GLN A 47 24.77 10.26 14.27
CA GLN A 47 23.85 9.44 15.04
C GLN A 47 22.60 10.22 15.47
N PHE A 48 22.78 11.45 15.94
CA PHE A 48 21.67 12.32 16.33
C PHE A 48 20.73 12.58 15.14
N TRP A 49 21.29 13.11 14.04
CA TRP A 49 20.48 13.50 12.88
C TRP A 49 19.89 12.29 12.15
N SER A 50 20.62 11.18 12.02
CA SER A 50 20.09 9.96 11.41
C SER A 50 18.92 9.38 12.21
N SER A 51 19.04 9.37 13.55
CA SER A 51 17.97 8.90 14.44
C SER A 51 16.73 9.78 14.30
N LEU A 52 16.92 11.10 14.22
CA LEU A 52 15.82 12.04 14.06
C LEU A 52 15.15 11.93 12.68
N ILE A 53 15.93 11.75 11.60
CA ILE A 53 15.40 11.48 10.25
C ILE A 53 14.52 10.22 10.27
N HIS A 54 15.00 9.10 10.82
CA HIS A 54 14.21 7.88 10.96
C HIS A 54 12.95 8.08 11.80
N SER A 55 13.05 8.83 12.90
CA SER A 55 11.90 9.17 13.77
C SER A 55 10.84 9.96 12.99
N VAL A 56 11.26 10.97 12.23
CA VAL A 56 10.37 11.78 11.39
C VAL A 56 9.70 10.96 10.30
N SER A 57 10.47 10.14 9.58
CA SER A 57 9.95 9.24 8.56
C SER A 57 8.91 8.26 9.14
N ARG A 58 9.19 7.69 10.32
CA ARG A 58 8.26 6.77 10.99
C ARG A 58 7.00 7.47 11.49
N ALA A 59 7.14 8.59 12.20
CA ALA A 59 6.01 9.35 12.75
C ALA A 59 5.04 9.83 11.65
N THR A 60 5.58 10.15 10.47
CA THR A 60 4.79 10.59 9.32
C THR A 60 4.34 9.46 8.40
N ARG A 61 4.76 8.20 8.67
CA ARG A 61 4.55 7.02 7.79
C ARG A 61 5.06 7.26 6.36
N ARG A 62 6.17 7.98 6.21
CA ARG A 62 6.78 8.37 4.93
C ARG A 62 8.19 7.77 4.80
N PRO A 63 8.33 6.58 4.21
CA PRO A 63 9.63 6.02 3.87
C PRO A 63 10.29 6.73 2.69
N VAL A 64 9.56 7.53 1.91
CA VAL A 64 10.10 8.30 0.78
C VAL A 64 10.02 9.78 1.12
N PHE A 65 11.12 10.51 0.96
CA PHE A 65 11.17 11.94 1.25
C PHE A 65 12.21 12.66 0.39
N SER A 66 11.95 13.92 0.09
CA SER A 66 12.96 14.82 -0.46
C SER A 66 13.86 15.42 0.62
N VAL A 67 15.06 15.86 0.24
CA VAL A 67 15.94 16.60 1.14
C VAL A 67 15.26 17.88 1.65
N ARG A 68 14.51 18.59 0.79
CA ARG A 68 13.73 19.77 1.17
C ARG A 68 12.75 19.46 2.31
N GLU A 69 11.95 18.40 2.17
CA GLU A 69 10.94 18.02 3.17
C GLU A 69 11.53 17.69 4.55
N ILE A 70 12.72 17.06 4.57
CA ILE A 70 13.45 16.79 5.81
C ILE A 70 14.08 18.06 6.36
N ALA A 71 14.73 18.87 5.51
CA ALA A 71 15.33 20.13 5.92
C ALA A 71 14.32 21.07 6.58
N GLU A 72 13.12 21.19 6.02
CA GLU A 72 12.01 21.97 6.58
C GLU A 72 11.51 21.44 7.93
N ARG A 73 11.46 20.11 8.10
CA ARG A 73 11.00 19.48 9.35
C ARG A 73 12.04 19.49 10.46
N LEU A 74 13.32 19.45 10.10
CA LEU A 74 14.44 19.43 11.04
C LEU A 74 14.96 20.83 11.38
N GLN A 75 14.19 21.88 11.06
CA GLN A 75 14.57 23.24 11.43
C GLN A 75 14.52 23.40 12.94
N TRP A 76 15.63 23.88 13.51
CA TRP A 76 15.66 24.35 14.88
C TRP A 76 15.75 25.87 14.86
N ARG A 77 14.75 26.56 15.41
CA ARG A 77 14.62 28.03 15.38
C ARG A 77 14.78 28.63 13.97
N GLY A 78 14.25 27.94 12.95
CA GLY A 78 14.34 28.33 11.54
C GLY A 78 15.69 28.03 10.88
N GLN A 79 16.67 27.46 11.60
CA GLN A 79 17.95 27.07 11.04
C GLN A 79 17.93 25.62 10.57
N THR A 80 18.42 25.39 9.35
CA THR A 80 18.62 24.04 8.80
C THR A 80 20.02 23.53 9.19
N PRO A 81 20.19 22.25 9.54
CA PRO A 81 21.51 21.70 9.86
C PRO A 81 22.46 21.83 8.66
N SER A 82 23.55 22.58 8.82
CA SER A 82 24.54 22.76 7.75
C SER A 82 25.24 21.43 7.37
N CYS A 83 25.26 20.50 8.32
CA CYS A 83 25.82 19.17 8.21
C CYS A 83 24.89 18.15 7.50
N LEU A 84 23.64 18.53 7.17
CA LEU A 84 22.61 17.61 6.67
C LEU A 84 23.06 16.81 5.45
N LYS A 85 23.75 17.44 4.49
CA LYS A 85 24.28 16.75 3.31
C LYS A 85 25.22 15.61 3.70
N GLN A 86 26.19 15.89 4.57
CA GLN A 86 27.16 14.90 5.04
C GLN A 86 26.48 13.78 5.82
N VAL A 87 25.47 14.09 6.65
CA VAL A 87 24.68 13.07 7.35
C VAL A 87 23.98 12.14 6.36
N LEU A 88 23.29 12.68 5.34
CA LEU A 88 22.59 11.89 4.33
C LEU A 88 23.56 11.03 3.51
N ASP A 89 24.73 11.57 3.15
CA ASP A 89 25.79 10.82 2.47
C ASP A 89 26.29 9.64 3.33
N VAL A 90 26.51 9.86 4.63
CA VAL A 90 26.91 8.79 5.57
C VAL A 90 25.79 7.75 5.72
N MET A 91 24.54 8.16 5.88
CA MET A 91 23.40 7.23 5.96
C MET A 91 23.26 6.39 4.68
N ARG A 92 23.52 6.97 3.51
CA ARG A 92 23.56 6.25 2.22
C ARG A 92 24.72 5.26 2.17
N GLN A 93 25.92 5.65 2.58
CA GLN A 93 27.08 4.74 2.66
C GLN A 93 26.80 3.55 3.61
N ARG A 94 26.08 3.80 4.70
CA ARG A 94 25.61 2.78 5.66
C ARG A 94 24.40 1.97 5.17
N ARG A 95 23.91 2.21 3.95
CA ARG A 95 22.70 1.58 3.36
C ARG A 95 21.43 1.74 4.20
N GLN A 96 21.38 2.77 5.04
CA GLN A 96 20.18 3.18 5.76
C GLN A 96 19.22 3.92 4.81
N LEU A 97 19.79 4.66 3.86
CA LEU A 97 19.08 5.33 2.77
C LEU A 97 19.55 4.82 1.41
N CYS A 98 18.67 4.82 0.43
CA CYS A 98 19.02 4.76 -0.99
C CYS A 98 18.33 5.87 -1.78
N LEU A 99 18.77 6.11 -3.02
CA LEU A 99 18.05 7.01 -3.91
C LEU A 99 16.79 6.29 -4.43
N ILE A 100 15.72 7.05 -4.66
CA ILE A 100 14.53 6.48 -5.33
C ILE A 100 14.87 5.91 -6.72
N GLN A 101 15.89 6.48 -7.38
CA GLN A 101 16.44 6.00 -8.65
C GLN A 101 16.97 4.57 -8.52
N ASP A 102 17.76 4.29 -7.48
CA ASP A 102 18.32 2.95 -7.24
C ASP A 102 17.20 1.90 -7.06
N LEU A 103 16.11 2.28 -6.37
CA LEU A 103 14.94 1.41 -6.20
C LEU A 103 14.26 1.12 -7.55
N LEU A 104 14.05 2.15 -8.38
CA LEU A 104 13.42 2.03 -9.70
C LEU A 104 14.28 1.23 -10.69
N GLU A 105 15.58 1.48 -10.73
CA GLU A 105 16.53 0.76 -11.58
C GLU A 105 16.58 -0.74 -11.23
N SER A 106 16.58 -1.07 -9.94
CA SER A 106 16.55 -2.47 -9.51
C SER A 106 15.25 -3.20 -9.92
N ALA A 107 14.13 -2.49 -10.00
CA ALA A 107 12.89 -3.05 -10.52
C ALA A 107 12.94 -3.24 -12.04
N ASN A 108 13.55 -2.29 -12.76
CA ASN A 108 13.77 -2.31 -14.23
C ASN A 108 14.50 -3.59 -14.67
N GLU A 109 15.60 -3.93 -13.99
CA GLU A 109 16.41 -5.13 -14.30
C GLU A 109 15.61 -6.44 -14.14
N GLN A 110 14.60 -6.45 -13.29
CA GLN A 110 13.70 -7.59 -13.09
C GLN A 110 12.55 -7.63 -14.11
N GLY A 111 12.62 -6.84 -15.20
CA GLY A 111 11.62 -6.81 -16.26
C GLY A 111 10.34 -6.03 -15.91
N TRP A 112 10.26 -5.44 -14.72
CA TRP A 112 9.06 -4.81 -14.16
C TRP A 112 8.52 -3.64 -15.00
N LEU A 113 9.40 -2.76 -15.46
CA LEU A 113 9.02 -1.48 -16.10
C LEU A 113 8.65 -1.64 -17.58
N SER A 114 8.92 -2.80 -18.18
CA SER A 114 8.37 -3.18 -19.49
C SER A 114 6.85 -3.41 -19.48
N TRP A 115 6.23 -3.53 -18.30
CA TRP A 115 4.78 -3.76 -18.12
C TRP A 115 4.04 -2.57 -17.49
N GLY A 116 4.77 -1.51 -17.12
CA GLY A 116 4.36 -0.41 -16.24
C GLY A 116 4.23 0.96 -16.92
N ALA A 117 3.73 1.04 -18.16
CA ALA A 117 3.45 2.32 -18.84
C ALA A 117 2.43 3.24 -18.11
N GLY A 118 1.91 2.84 -16.95
CA GLY A 118 1.02 3.63 -16.09
C GLY A 118 1.61 4.14 -14.76
N ILE A 119 2.86 3.81 -14.40
CA ILE A 119 3.43 4.14 -13.07
C ILE A 119 4.14 5.49 -13.10
N LEU A 120 3.39 6.55 -13.38
CA LEU A 120 3.90 7.90 -13.24
C LEU A 120 2.70 8.73 -12.77
N SER A 121 2.46 8.78 -11.46
CA SER A 121 1.53 9.74 -10.86
C SER A 121 2.26 10.62 -9.82
N SER A 122 2.84 11.70 -10.36
CA SER A 122 3.06 13.04 -9.79
C SER A 122 4.32 13.46 -9.01
N PRO A 123 5.14 12.63 -8.33
CA PRO A 123 6.51 13.06 -7.98
C PRO A 123 7.61 12.35 -8.79
N VAL A 124 7.39 11.08 -9.13
CA VAL A 124 8.39 10.23 -9.80
C VAL A 124 8.51 10.54 -11.31
N LYS A 125 7.58 11.33 -11.88
CA LYS A 125 7.63 11.76 -13.29
C LYS A 125 8.89 12.54 -13.65
N TRP A 126 9.50 13.22 -12.70
CA TRP A 126 10.61 14.13 -12.95
C TRP A 126 11.97 13.41 -13.06
N VAL A 127 12.10 12.22 -12.48
CA VAL A 127 13.37 11.47 -12.40
C VAL A 127 13.75 10.80 -13.73
N TRP A 128 12.80 10.60 -14.64
CA TRP A 128 12.96 9.73 -15.81
C TRP A 128 13.48 10.39 -17.10
N ARG A 129 13.72 11.71 -17.13
CA ARG A 129 14.22 12.35 -18.35
C ARG A 129 15.74 12.32 -18.39
N LYS A 130 16.27 11.46 -19.26
CA LYS A 130 17.71 11.23 -19.57
C LYS A 130 18.50 12.46 -20.05
N HIS A 131 17.91 13.66 -20.02
CA HIS A 131 18.54 14.94 -20.31
C HIS A 131 17.94 16.01 -19.40
N GLN A 132 18.45 16.14 -18.18
CA GLN A 132 18.18 17.28 -17.30
C GLN A 132 19.48 17.83 -16.70
N PRO A 133 19.52 19.14 -16.41
CA PRO A 133 20.63 19.80 -15.69
C PRO A 133 20.88 19.14 -14.32
N PRO A 134 22.03 19.40 -13.65
CA PRO A 134 22.32 18.82 -12.35
C PRO A 134 21.15 19.05 -11.37
N ILE A 135 20.63 17.96 -10.82
CA ILE A 135 19.54 17.99 -9.84
C ILE A 135 20.04 18.80 -8.65
N HIS A 136 19.30 19.84 -8.28
CA HIS A 136 19.62 20.63 -7.11
C HIS A 136 19.50 19.74 -5.86
N PHE A 137 20.47 19.82 -4.94
CA PHE A 137 20.58 18.91 -3.80
C PHE A 137 19.27 18.79 -2.97
N MET A 138 18.53 19.89 -2.84
CA MET A 138 17.26 19.91 -2.09
C MET A 138 16.14 19.09 -2.75
N ASP A 139 16.24 18.83 -4.05
CA ASP A 139 15.24 18.07 -4.82
C ASP A 139 15.63 16.58 -4.94
N ILE A 140 16.74 16.15 -4.33
CA ILE A 140 17.09 14.73 -4.24
C ILE A 140 16.08 14.01 -3.35
N VAL A 141 15.62 12.84 -3.80
CA VAL A 141 14.65 12.00 -3.09
C VAL A 141 15.33 10.74 -2.59
N TYR A 142 15.27 10.56 -1.27
CA TYR A 142 15.78 9.40 -0.56
C TYR A 142 14.64 8.48 -0.13
N VAL A 143 15.02 7.22 0.08
CA VAL A 143 14.17 6.17 0.63
C VAL A 143 14.80 5.66 1.91
N ASP A 144 14.08 5.75 3.03
CA ASP A 144 14.39 5.04 4.27
C ASP A 144 14.24 3.54 4.03
N THR A 145 15.37 2.85 3.94
CA THR A 145 15.43 1.46 3.51
C THR A 145 14.83 0.53 4.55
N GLN A 146 14.97 0.84 5.85
CA GLN A 146 14.41 0.00 6.90
C GLN A 146 12.91 0.21 7.01
N LEU A 147 12.45 1.47 7.05
CA LEU A 147 11.03 1.77 7.13
C LEU A 147 10.25 1.23 5.93
N LEU A 148 10.83 1.28 4.72
CA LEU A 148 10.20 0.72 3.54
C LEU A 148 10.05 -0.81 3.63
N LYS A 149 11.07 -1.51 4.15
CA LYS A 149 11.00 -2.96 4.37
C LYS A 149 9.93 -3.32 5.40
N ASP A 150 9.91 -2.62 6.53
CA ASP A 150 8.94 -2.82 7.59
C ASP A 150 7.51 -2.57 7.06
N ALA A 151 7.33 -1.52 6.25
CA ALA A 151 6.06 -1.23 5.59
C ALA A 151 5.64 -2.34 4.60
N ALA A 152 6.57 -2.80 3.76
CA ALA A 152 6.33 -3.90 2.83
C ALA A 152 5.96 -5.20 3.57
N ASP A 153 6.64 -5.53 4.66
CA ASP A 153 6.32 -6.70 5.48
C ASP A 153 4.93 -6.56 6.14
N SER A 154 4.58 -5.37 6.63
CA SER A 154 3.24 -5.10 7.18
C SER A 154 2.14 -5.28 6.13
N VAL A 155 2.32 -4.72 4.92
CA VAL A 155 1.38 -4.89 3.80
C VAL A 155 1.24 -6.37 3.41
N LEU A 156 2.35 -7.09 3.31
CA LEU A 156 2.33 -8.52 2.98
C LEU A 156 1.62 -9.33 4.06
N ASN A 157 1.90 -9.07 5.34
CA ASN A 157 1.26 -9.74 6.46
C ASN A 157 -0.25 -9.48 6.48
N GLN A 158 -0.69 -8.25 6.19
CA GLN A 158 -2.11 -7.93 6.08
C GLN A 158 -2.77 -8.71 4.94
N LEU A 159 -2.17 -8.75 3.75
CA LEU A 159 -2.68 -9.56 2.64
C LEU A 159 -2.76 -11.05 2.99
N GLN A 160 -1.71 -11.59 3.62
CA GLN A 160 -1.68 -12.99 4.05
C GLN A 160 -2.73 -13.30 5.11
N SER A 161 -3.02 -12.37 6.03
CA SER A 161 -4.06 -12.54 7.04
C SER A 161 -5.49 -12.57 6.49
N MET A 162 -5.68 -12.10 5.25
CA MET A 162 -6.97 -12.13 4.56
C MET A 162 -7.20 -13.42 3.75
N VAL A 163 -6.25 -14.36 3.76
CA VAL A 163 -6.36 -15.59 2.97
C VAL A 163 -7.04 -16.70 3.74
N GLU A 164 -8.12 -17.21 3.16
CA GLU A 164 -8.84 -18.39 3.63
C GLU A 164 -8.47 -19.61 2.75
N PHE A 165 -8.38 -19.41 1.43
CA PHE A 165 -8.08 -20.44 0.45
C PHE A 165 -6.83 -20.10 -0.36
N ARG A 166 -5.79 -20.92 -0.23
CA ARG A 166 -4.45 -20.63 -0.78
C ARG A 166 -4.43 -20.56 -2.31
N ASN A 167 -5.14 -21.44 -3.00
CA ASN A 167 -5.26 -21.43 -4.47
C ASN A 167 -5.93 -20.17 -5.02
N THR A 168 -6.85 -19.53 -4.28
CA THR A 168 -7.64 -18.42 -4.82
C THR A 168 -7.30 -17.06 -4.24
N ASP A 169 -6.84 -16.98 -2.99
CA ASP A 169 -6.76 -15.73 -2.23
C ASP A 169 -5.38 -15.08 -2.25
N GLN A 170 -4.38 -15.79 -2.77
CA GLN A 170 -3.07 -15.24 -3.07
C GLN A 170 -3.05 -14.24 -4.24
N VAL A 171 -4.20 -13.99 -4.88
CA VAL A 171 -4.34 -13.12 -6.05
C VAL A 171 -5.27 -11.96 -5.72
N VAL A 172 -4.79 -10.73 -5.93
CA VAL A 172 -5.52 -9.49 -5.69
C VAL A 172 -5.32 -8.49 -6.83
N SER A 173 -6.22 -7.51 -6.93
CA SER A 173 -6.05 -6.39 -7.84
C SER A 173 -4.98 -5.41 -7.34
N GLY A 174 -4.41 -4.64 -8.26
CA GLY A 174 -3.47 -3.57 -7.93
C GLY A 174 -4.09 -2.50 -7.03
N ASP A 175 -5.38 -2.21 -7.20
CA ASP A 175 -6.12 -1.28 -6.34
C ASP A 175 -6.23 -1.79 -4.91
N LYS A 176 -6.42 -3.12 -4.72
CA LYS A 176 -6.43 -3.73 -3.39
C LYS A 176 -5.05 -3.67 -2.73
N LEU A 177 -3.96 -3.94 -3.44
CA LEU A 177 -2.62 -3.75 -2.87
C LEU A 177 -2.39 -2.27 -2.49
N LYS A 178 -2.81 -1.35 -3.36
CA LYS A 178 -2.69 0.08 -3.10
C LYS A 178 -3.49 0.47 -1.86
N SER A 179 -4.73 0.01 -1.71
CA SER A 179 -5.56 0.33 -0.55
C SER A 179 -4.92 -0.15 0.75
N VAL A 180 -4.42 -1.40 0.79
CA VAL A 180 -3.71 -1.96 1.95
C VAL A 180 -2.42 -1.17 2.23
N SER A 181 -1.69 -0.77 1.19
CA SER A 181 -0.49 0.07 1.35
C SER A 181 -0.81 1.43 1.98
N LEU A 182 -1.93 2.06 1.62
CA LEU A 182 -2.35 3.36 2.17
C LEU A 182 -2.76 3.30 3.66
N GLU A 183 -3.08 2.11 4.17
CA GLU A 183 -3.30 1.91 5.61
C GLU A 183 -1.98 1.96 6.38
N VAL A 184 -0.88 1.50 5.76
CA VAL A 184 0.45 1.41 6.38
C VAL A 184 1.29 2.66 6.16
N VAL A 185 1.29 3.21 4.95
CA VAL A 185 2.11 4.36 4.55
C VAL A 185 1.29 5.54 4.04
N GLU A 186 1.90 6.72 4.01
CA GLU A 186 1.32 7.88 3.38
C GLU A 186 1.19 7.72 1.85
N SER A 187 0.24 8.42 1.23
CA SER A 187 -0.17 8.19 -0.15
C SER A 187 0.93 8.25 -1.21
N SER A 188 1.94 9.09 -1.02
CA SER A 188 3.06 9.24 -1.95
C SER A 188 4.01 8.03 -1.93
N ALA A 189 3.96 7.20 -0.88
CA ALA A 189 4.87 6.08 -0.67
C ALA A 189 4.30 4.70 -1.05
N ALA A 190 3.01 4.60 -1.39
CA ALA A 190 2.36 3.32 -1.72
C ALA A 190 3.05 2.61 -2.91
N GLU A 191 3.48 3.36 -3.93
CA GLU A 191 4.19 2.81 -5.09
C GLU A 191 5.57 2.24 -4.69
N ALA A 192 6.27 2.86 -3.72
CA ALA A 192 7.56 2.36 -3.24
C ALA A 192 7.41 1.03 -2.49
N VAL A 193 6.31 0.84 -1.74
CA VAL A 193 6.01 -0.43 -1.05
C VAL A 193 5.82 -1.55 -2.07
N GLU A 194 5.06 -1.30 -3.13
CA GLU A 194 4.90 -2.27 -4.22
C GLU A 194 6.25 -2.62 -4.87
N LEU A 195 7.09 -1.63 -5.19
CA LEU A 195 8.42 -1.86 -5.75
C LEU A 195 9.30 -2.71 -4.83
N GLU A 196 9.28 -2.45 -3.53
CA GLU A 196 10.05 -3.22 -2.55
C GLU A 196 9.59 -4.67 -2.47
N LEU A 197 8.28 -4.90 -2.50
CA LEU A 197 7.69 -6.25 -2.54
C LEU A 197 8.12 -7.01 -3.79
N VAL A 198 8.13 -6.37 -4.96
CA VAL A 198 8.59 -6.97 -6.23
C VAL A 198 10.08 -7.28 -6.15
N ARG A 199 10.88 -6.30 -5.74
CA ARG A 199 12.35 -6.38 -5.65
C ARG A 199 12.80 -7.53 -4.77
N ARG A 200 12.09 -7.76 -3.66
CA ARG A 200 12.33 -8.87 -2.70
C ARG A 200 11.74 -10.20 -3.16
N GLY A 201 11.09 -10.23 -4.34
CA GLY A 201 10.41 -11.41 -4.84
C GLY A 201 9.32 -11.87 -3.89
N LYS A 202 8.55 -10.97 -3.28
CA LYS A 202 7.39 -11.29 -2.44
C LYS A 202 6.07 -11.22 -3.21
N VAL A 203 6.06 -10.47 -4.32
CA VAL A 203 4.93 -10.41 -5.24
C VAL A 203 5.38 -10.57 -6.69
N ARG A 204 4.46 -11.03 -7.52
CA ARG A 204 4.52 -11.05 -8.98
C ARG A 204 3.31 -10.30 -9.50
N CYS A 205 3.48 -9.52 -10.54
CA CYS A 205 2.34 -8.79 -11.12
C CYS A 205 2.26 -8.99 -12.63
N ARG A 206 1.04 -8.89 -13.14
CA ARG A 206 0.71 -8.99 -14.56
C ARG A 206 -0.36 -7.95 -14.87
N THR A 207 -0.21 -7.25 -15.98
CA THR A 207 -1.25 -6.34 -16.47
C THR A 207 -2.13 -7.08 -17.47
N PHE A 208 -3.44 -7.02 -17.28
CA PHE A 208 -4.43 -7.61 -18.17
C PHE A 208 -5.60 -6.64 -18.35
N ASN A 209 -5.96 -6.32 -19.59
CA ASN A 209 -7.01 -5.33 -19.93
C ASN A 209 -6.86 -3.97 -19.22
N GLY A 210 -5.61 -3.51 -19.01
CA GLY A 210 -5.33 -2.26 -18.31
C GLY A 210 -5.43 -2.33 -16.79
N GLN A 211 -5.82 -3.48 -16.23
CA GLN A 211 -5.84 -3.73 -14.79
C GLN A 211 -4.56 -4.44 -14.36
N LYS A 212 -3.98 -4.00 -13.24
CA LYS A 212 -2.84 -4.66 -12.61
C LYS A 212 -3.34 -5.78 -11.70
N ILE A 213 -2.74 -6.96 -11.83
CA ILE A 213 -3.06 -8.16 -11.06
C ILE A 213 -1.81 -8.60 -10.33
N ILE A 214 -1.96 -8.95 -9.06
CA ILE A 214 -0.85 -9.16 -8.13
C ILE A 214 -1.05 -10.51 -7.46
N LYS A 215 -0.03 -11.36 -7.53
CA LYS A 215 0.06 -12.62 -6.81
C LYS A 215 1.16 -12.52 -5.75
N PHE A 216 0.85 -12.83 -4.51
CA PHE A 216 1.78 -12.72 -3.39
C PHE A 216 2.10 -14.10 -2.79
N CYS A 217 3.32 -14.25 -2.27
CA CYS A 217 3.76 -15.49 -1.63
C CYS A 217 3.20 -15.64 -0.20
N MET A 218 3.06 -16.87 0.28
CA MET A 218 2.77 -17.17 1.69
C MET A 218 4.04 -17.32 2.53
N THR A 219 3.86 -17.30 3.85
CA THR A 219 4.93 -17.68 4.78
C THR A 219 5.39 -19.11 4.48
N GLY A 220 6.70 -19.30 4.31
CA GLY A 220 7.29 -20.60 3.96
C GLY A 220 7.50 -20.82 2.45
N ASP A 221 6.98 -19.94 1.60
CA ASP A 221 7.22 -20.04 0.15
C ASP A 221 8.62 -19.56 -0.22
N HIS A 222 9.32 -20.36 -1.02
CA HIS A 222 10.66 -20.03 -1.49
C HIS A 222 10.65 -18.90 -2.53
N LEU A 223 9.65 -18.84 -3.41
CA LEU A 223 9.40 -17.74 -4.35
C LEU A 223 7.90 -17.70 -4.76
N PRO A 224 7.34 -16.51 -5.06
CA PRO A 224 6.02 -16.38 -5.64
C PRO A 224 6.00 -16.96 -7.05
N VAL A 225 5.03 -17.85 -7.29
CA VAL A 225 4.72 -18.40 -8.60
C VAL A 225 4.25 -17.28 -9.53
N ASN A 226 4.55 -17.40 -10.82
CA ASN A 226 4.08 -16.45 -11.82
C ASN A 226 2.54 -16.37 -11.85
N VAL A 227 2.02 -15.20 -12.23
CA VAL A 227 0.57 -15.01 -12.43
C VAL A 227 0.12 -15.80 -13.66
N THR A 228 -0.75 -16.78 -13.45
CA THR A 228 -1.32 -17.67 -14.46
C THR A 228 -2.61 -17.10 -15.05
N ASP A 229 -3.10 -17.68 -16.16
CA ASP A 229 -4.42 -17.30 -16.71
C ASP A 229 -5.57 -17.70 -15.77
N MET A 230 -5.41 -18.77 -14.99
CA MET A 230 -6.37 -19.18 -13.97
C MET A 230 -6.52 -18.12 -12.87
N ASP A 231 -5.41 -17.49 -12.47
CA ASP A 231 -5.42 -16.39 -11.49
C ASP A 231 -6.28 -15.21 -11.99
N LEU A 232 -6.25 -14.93 -13.30
CA LEU A 232 -7.10 -13.89 -13.93
C LEU A 232 -8.59 -14.23 -13.79
N HIS A 233 -8.95 -15.49 -14.06
CA HIS A 233 -10.33 -15.96 -13.97
C HIS A 233 -10.84 -15.94 -12.53
N ILE A 234 -10.01 -16.37 -11.56
CA ILE A 234 -10.35 -16.31 -10.14
C ILE A 234 -10.61 -14.87 -9.70
N LEU A 235 -9.73 -13.92 -10.08
CA LEU A 235 -9.93 -12.52 -9.75
C LEU A 235 -11.22 -11.97 -10.37
N SER A 236 -11.48 -12.26 -11.63
CA SER A 236 -12.71 -11.84 -12.32
C SER A 236 -13.98 -12.41 -11.67
N ILE A 237 -13.94 -13.66 -11.21
CA ILE A 237 -15.04 -14.29 -10.46
C ILE A 237 -15.28 -13.53 -9.15
N LYS A 238 -14.22 -13.24 -8.38
CA LYS A 238 -14.30 -12.49 -7.12
C LYS A 238 -14.86 -11.08 -7.29
N GLU A 239 -14.42 -10.37 -8.32
CA GLU A 239 -14.95 -9.03 -8.64
C GLU A 239 -16.42 -9.10 -9.03
N THR A 240 -16.81 -10.11 -9.82
CA THR A 240 -18.21 -10.34 -10.20
C THR A 240 -19.08 -10.62 -8.96
N ILE A 241 -18.58 -11.40 -7.99
CA ILE A 241 -19.26 -11.65 -6.71
C ILE A 241 -19.46 -10.31 -5.98
N ALA A 242 -18.40 -9.53 -5.76
CA ALA A 242 -18.48 -8.25 -5.04
C ALA A 242 -19.46 -7.26 -5.70
N ASP A 243 -19.47 -7.21 -7.04
CA ASP A 243 -20.43 -6.41 -7.80
C ASP A 243 -21.87 -6.90 -7.61
N LEU A 244 -22.10 -8.21 -7.70
CA LEU A 244 -23.41 -8.81 -7.52
C LEU A 244 -23.93 -8.63 -6.08
N GLU A 245 -23.09 -8.75 -5.07
CA GLU A 245 -23.42 -8.47 -3.66
C GLU A 245 -23.86 -7.02 -3.48
N THR A 246 -23.10 -6.07 -4.03
CA THR A 246 -23.40 -4.64 -3.97
C THR A 246 -24.75 -4.32 -4.61
N HIS A 247 -24.99 -4.86 -5.82
CA HIS A 247 -26.27 -4.69 -6.52
C HIS A 247 -27.44 -5.35 -5.78
N THR A 248 -27.24 -6.56 -5.24
CA THR A 248 -28.25 -7.30 -4.47
C THR A 248 -28.64 -6.54 -3.21
N SER A 249 -27.65 -6.03 -2.46
CA SER A 249 -27.87 -5.19 -1.27
C SER A 249 -28.64 -3.90 -1.61
N SER A 250 -28.27 -3.22 -2.70
CA SER A 250 -28.97 -2.01 -3.16
C SER A 250 -30.42 -2.28 -3.57
N LEU A 251 -30.67 -3.35 -4.33
CA LEU A 251 -32.01 -3.78 -4.75
C LEU A 251 -32.87 -4.23 -3.56
N ALA A 252 -32.29 -4.90 -2.57
CA ALA A 252 -32.96 -5.28 -1.34
C ALA A 252 -33.44 -4.05 -0.56
N LYS A 253 -32.54 -3.07 -0.33
CA LYS A 253 -32.87 -1.78 0.32
C LYS A 253 -33.98 -1.05 -0.44
N ARG A 254 -33.88 -0.97 -1.77
CA ARG A 254 -34.90 -0.33 -2.62
C ARG A 254 -36.26 -1.04 -2.51
N THR A 255 -36.27 -2.36 -2.51
CA THR A 255 -37.52 -3.15 -2.43
C THR A 255 -38.17 -2.98 -1.06
N ALA A 256 -37.40 -2.98 0.03
CA ALA A 256 -37.88 -2.68 1.37
C ALA A 256 -38.49 -1.27 1.45
N ARG A 257 -37.82 -0.26 0.85
CA ARG A 257 -38.32 1.11 0.79
C ARG A 257 -39.66 1.20 0.04
N MET A 258 -39.76 0.60 -1.14
CA MET A 258 -41.01 0.62 -1.93
C MET A 258 -42.16 -0.06 -1.19
N LYS A 259 -41.90 -1.16 -0.47
CA LYS A 259 -42.90 -1.80 0.40
C LYS A 259 -43.33 -0.89 1.55
N LYS A 260 -42.40 -0.16 2.17
CA LYS A 260 -42.70 0.82 3.22
C LYS A 260 -43.57 1.97 2.70
N GLU A 261 -43.20 2.59 1.57
CA GLU A 261 -43.99 3.68 0.98
C GLU A 261 -45.39 3.23 0.54
N ALA A 262 -45.51 2.03 -0.04
CA ALA A 262 -46.82 1.47 -0.35
C ALA A 262 -47.71 1.34 0.90
N ARG A 263 -47.16 0.87 2.03
CA ARG A 263 -47.89 0.77 3.30
C ARG A 263 -48.30 2.15 3.82
N ASN A 264 -47.41 3.15 3.76
CA ASN A 264 -47.70 4.51 4.18
C ASN A 264 -48.86 5.11 3.36
N HIS A 265 -48.82 4.98 2.04
CA HIS A 265 -49.89 5.48 1.16
C HIS A 265 -51.20 4.70 1.33
N LEU A 266 -51.17 3.41 1.65
CA LEU A 266 -52.37 2.65 2.03
C LEU A 266 -53.00 3.19 3.31
N GLN A 267 -52.19 3.50 4.34
CA GLN A 267 -52.68 4.11 5.59
C GLN A 267 -53.31 5.48 5.36
N GLN A 268 -52.74 6.28 4.44
CA GLN A 268 -53.28 7.57 4.01
C GLN A 268 -54.46 7.46 3.02
N LYS A 269 -54.94 6.24 2.72
CA LYS A 269 -56.01 5.95 1.74
C LYS A 269 -55.71 6.38 0.30
N HIS A 270 -54.45 6.69 -0.03
CA HIS A 270 -53.98 7.01 -1.37
C HIS A 270 -53.71 5.74 -2.20
N ARG A 271 -54.78 5.03 -2.59
CA ARG A 271 -54.72 3.68 -3.20
C ARG A 271 -53.93 3.62 -4.52
N GLU A 272 -54.08 4.59 -5.41
CA GLU A 272 -53.38 4.58 -6.70
C GLU A 272 -51.86 4.75 -6.56
N LEU A 273 -51.44 5.65 -5.67
CA LEU A 273 -50.03 5.84 -5.34
C LEU A 273 -49.45 4.58 -4.70
N ALA A 274 -50.16 3.97 -3.75
CA ALA A 274 -49.75 2.71 -3.15
C ALA A 274 -49.58 1.59 -4.20
N LEU A 275 -50.53 1.46 -5.13
CA LEU A 275 -50.46 0.47 -6.21
C LEU A 275 -49.25 0.71 -7.14
N SER A 276 -48.96 1.98 -7.45
CA SER A 276 -47.76 2.36 -8.22
C SER A 276 -46.47 1.93 -7.50
N TYR A 277 -46.36 2.17 -6.19
CA TYR A 277 -45.23 1.71 -5.38
C TYR A 277 -45.11 0.19 -5.34
N LEU A 278 -46.22 -0.55 -5.24
CA LEU A 278 -46.22 -2.01 -5.28
C LEU A 278 -45.75 -2.56 -6.63
N ARG A 279 -46.21 -1.98 -7.74
CA ARG A 279 -45.78 -2.38 -9.10
C ARG A 279 -44.28 -2.15 -9.30
N ARG A 280 -43.79 -0.97 -8.93
CA ARG A 280 -42.35 -0.63 -8.97
C ARG A 280 -41.52 -1.54 -8.05
N GLY A 281 -42.05 -1.86 -6.87
CA GLY A 281 -41.46 -2.79 -5.92
C GLY A 281 -41.38 -4.22 -6.47
N ARG A 282 -42.42 -4.70 -7.16
CA ARG A 282 -42.44 -6.03 -7.79
C ARG A 282 -41.38 -6.16 -8.88
N GLY A 283 -41.22 -5.15 -9.73
CA GLY A 283 -40.16 -5.13 -10.75
C GLY A 283 -38.76 -5.15 -10.15
N ALA A 284 -38.52 -4.39 -9.07
CA ALA A 284 -37.25 -4.43 -8.35
C ALA A 284 -37.00 -5.79 -7.67
N GLN A 285 -38.04 -6.39 -7.08
CA GLN A 285 -37.96 -7.72 -6.46
C GLN A 285 -37.61 -8.81 -7.48
N GLN A 286 -38.15 -8.77 -8.70
CA GLN A 286 -37.82 -9.76 -9.72
C GLN A 286 -36.35 -9.66 -10.16
N LYS A 287 -35.83 -8.44 -10.31
CA LYS A 287 -34.40 -8.21 -10.57
C LYS A 287 -33.53 -8.70 -9.42
N LEU A 288 -33.96 -8.48 -8.17
CA LEU A 288 -33.26 -8.97 -6.99
C LEU A 288 -33.16 -10.50 -6.99
N VAL A 289 -34.25 -11.21 -7.25
CA VAL A 289 -34.27 -12.69 -7.30
C VAL A 289 -33.33 -13.20 -8.40
N SER A 290 -33.37 -12.60 -9.59
CA SER A 290 -32.49 -12.98 -10.70
C SER A 290 -31.00 -12.74 -10.38
N LYS A 291 -30.67 -11.60 -9.76
CA LYS A 291 -29.28 -11.27 -9.39
C LYS A 291 -28.78 -12.13 -8.23
N ALA A 292 -29.63 -12.44 -7.25
CA ALA A 292 -29.28 -13.35 -6.16
C ALA A 292 -29.02 -14.78 -6.66
N ALA A 293 -29.80 -15.27 -7.63
CA ALA A 293 -29.54 -16.57 -8.25
C ALA A 293 -28.21 -16.60 -9.03
N MET A 294 -27.89 -15.51 -9.74
CA MET A 294 -26.60 -15.37 -10.43
C MET A 294 -25.43 -15.34 -9.44
N LEU A 295 -25.59 -14.61 -8.32
CA LEU A 295 -24.59 -14.57 -7.24
C LEU A 295 -24.32 -15.97 -6.69
N ALA A 296 -25.38 -16.70 -6.30
CA ALA A 296 -25.26 -18.06 -5.78
C ALA A 296 -24.54 -19.02 -6.75
N ASN A 297 -24.83 -18.90 -8.05
CA ASN A 297 -24.15 -19.72 -9.06
C ASN A 297 -22.65 -19.42 -9.17
N VAL A 298 -22.26 -18.14 -9.11
CA VAL A 298 -20.85 -17.74 -9.23
C VAL A 298 -20.08 -18.06 -7.94
N GLU A 299 -20.70 -17.90 -6.78
CA GLU A 299 -20.16 -18.34 -5.49
C GLU A 299 -19.91 -19.85 -5.47
N ASP A 300 -20.84 -20.65 -6.01
CA ASP A 300 -20.67 -22.11 -6.11
C ASP A 300 -19.48 -22.50 -7.02
N ILE A 301 -19.32 -21.80 -8.16
CA ILE A 301 -18.14 -22.01 -9.04
C ILE A 301 -16.84 -21.70 -8.28
N LEU A 302 -16.77 -20.58 -7.56
CA LEU A 302 -15.59 -20.23 -6.78
C LEU A 302 -15.31 -21.29 -5.70
N HIS A 303 -16.34 -21.73 -4.98
CA HIS A 303 -16.24 -22.76 -3.97
C HIS A 303 -15.74 -24.09 -4.55
N GLN A 304 -16.23 -24.49 -5.72
CA GLN A 304 -15.74 -25.69 -6.41
C GLN A 304 -14.24 -25.59 -6.76
N ILE A 305 -13.78 -24.43 -7.22
CA ILE A 305 -12.35 -24.18 -7.49
C ILE A 305 -11.53 -24.31 -6.19
N GLN A 306 -12.01 -23.70 -5.11
CA GLN A 306 -11.37 -23.76 -3.79
C GLN A 306 -11.23 -25.19 -3.28
N MET A 307 -12.29 -26.00 -3.42
CA MET A 307 -12.31 -27.39 -2.97
C MET A 307 -11.47 -28.33 -3.85
N ALA A 308 -11.26 -28.02 -5.13
CA ALA A 308 -10.54 -28.88 -6.06
C ALA A 308 -9.08 -29.16 -5.65
N GLU A 309 -8.35 -28.15 -5.14
CA GLU A 309 -6.97 -28.32 -4.67
C GLU A 309 -6.92 -29.17 -3.39
N THR A 310 -7.87 -28.95 -2.47
CA THR A 310 -7.98 -29.73 -1.24
C THR A 310 -8.22 -31.21 -1.54
N ASN A 311 -9.11 -31.50 -2.49
CA ASN A 311 -9.41 -32.87 -2.92
C ASN A 311 -8.19 -33.55 -3.57
N ALA A 312 -7.41 -32.82 -4.38
CA ALA A 312 -6.18 -33.34 -4.98
C ALA A 312 -5.14 -33.72 -3.91
N LEU A 313 -4.92 -32.85 -2.92
CA LEU A 313 -4.00 -33.10 -1.81
C LEU A 313 -4.42 -34.29 -0.94
N VAL A 314 -5.71 -34.44 -0.68
CA VAL A 314 -6.27 -35.57 0.06
C VAL A 314 -6.05 -36.89 -0.71
N LEU A 315 -6.29 -36.89 -2.02
CA LEU A 315 -6.05 -38.07 -2.87
C LEU A 315 -4.56 -38.47 -2.90
N GLU A 316 -3.64 -37.50 -3.02
CA GLU A 316 -2.20 -37.77 -2.93
C GLU A 316 -1.79 -38.36 -1.57
N ALA A 317 -2.40 -37.90 -0.48
CA ALA A 317 -2.15 -38.43 0.86
C ALA A 317 -2.63 -39.90 0.97
N TYR A 318 -3.82 -40.23 0.45
CA TYR A 318 -4.30 -41.61 0.41
C TYR A 318 -3.40 -42.53 -0.42
N GLN A 319 -2.95 -42.07 -1.60
CA GLN A 319 -2.04 -42.84 -2.44
C GLN A 319 -0.70 -43.13 -1.76
N LYS A 320 -0.18 -42.19 -0.96
CA LYS A 320 1.05 -42.41 -0.17
C LYS A 320 0.86 -43.39 0.99
N VAL A 321 -0.34 -43.46 1.56
CA VAL A 321 -0.68 -44.42 2.63
C VAL A 321 -0.86 -45.83 2.07
N GLU A 322 -1.41 -46.01 0.87
CA GLU A 322 -1.54 -47.33 0.23
C GLU A 322 -0.20 -47.90 -0.30
N MET A 323 0.85 -47.08 -0.42
CA MET A 323 2.19 -47.51 -0.84
C MET A 323 3.16 -47.80 0.32
N CYS A 324 2.71 -47.67 1.57
CA CYS A 324 3.46 -48.04 2.79
C CYS A 324 2.90 -49.32 3.40
#